data_AF-A0A1I1CE72-F1
#
_entry.id   AF-A0A1I1CE72-F1
#
_cell.length_a   1.000
_cell.length_b   1.000
_cell.length_c   1.000
_cell.angle_alpha   90.00
_cell.angle_beta   90.00
_cell.angle_gamma   90.00
#
_symmetry.space_group_name_H-M   'P 1'
#
loop_
_entity.id
_entity.type
_entity.pdbx_description
1 polymer ?
#
loop_
_entity_poly.entity_id
_entity_poly.type
_entity_poly.pdbx_seq_one_letter_code
_entity_poly.pdbx_strand_id
1 'polypeptide(L)'
;MGGVAFAPSALAAETESSAYAIEATGLVSIPKTPHVVGSGDESLVDVSLPKDAPVLNAGVLNAKAGDGTAEASVADLTLDLVRAPELTTKLTGGTPKLKVELIKVECEDGKASTTLAGVSFGKKELKVDQVPPNTTIPLDPLVKLVLNKQVKNDDGSTTVTAISVNVLKGQQTLDIASATCAKGGNGGPTEPTKPTEPTEPTEPTKPTEPTKPTEPTKPGGGDNGAGDRPDENGKAPVPTPQPGHLDVTG
;
A
#
# COMPACT_ATOMS: atom_id res chain seq x y z
N MET A 1 -9.64 40.49 -32.12
CA MET A 1 -8.24 40.14 -31.77
C MET A 1 -8.06 40.47 -30.29
N GLY A 2 -7.71 39.60 -29.34
CA GLY A 2 -7.51 38.16 -29.34
C GLY A 2 -7.84 37.65 -27.92
N GLY A 3 -8.39 36.44 -27.81
CA GLY A 3 -8.67 35.79 -26.54
C GLY A 3 -7.41 35.11 -26.01
N VAL A 4 -7.03 35.41 -24.78
CA VAL A 4 -5.91 34.75 -24.10
C VAL A 4 -6.42 33.42 -23.56
N ALA A 5 -6.03 32.32 -24.19
CA ALA A 5 -6.27 30.98 -23.66
C ALA A 5 -5.23 30.69 -22.57
N PHE A 6 -5.69 30.55 -21.32
CA PHE A 6 -4.86 30.03 -20.24
C PHE A 6 -4.75 28.51 -20.40
N ALA A 7 -3.56 28.00 -20.74
CA ALA A 7 -3.28 26.57 -20.72
C ALA A 7 -3.12 26.11 -19.26
N PRO A 8 -3.67 24.94 -18.88
CA PRO A 8 -3.43 24.38 -17.56
C PRO A 8 -1.96 23.97 -17.42
N SER A 9 -1.28 24.50 -16.42
CA SER A 9 0.06 24.07 -16.04
C SER A 9 -0.03 22.69 -15.39
N ALA A 10 0.54 21.67 -16.03
CA ALA A 10 0.72 20.37 -15.40
C ALA A 10 1.86 20.50 -14.36
N LEU A 11 1.51 20.50 -13.08
CA LEU A 11 2.48 20.34 -12.00
C LEU A 11 3.03 18.92 -12.10
N ALA A 12 4.35 18.77 -12.27
CA ALA A 12 5.01 17.50 -12.02
C ALA A 12 4.78 17.16 -10.53
N ALA A 13 4.35 15.93 -10.25
CA ALA A 13 4.25 15.47 -8.87
C ALA A 13 5.67 15.41 -8.30
N GLU A 14 5.99 16.33 -7.40
CA GLU A 14 7.23 16.31 -6.62
C GLU A 14 7.25 15.01 -5.79
N THR A 15 8.33 14.24 -5.88
CA THR A 15 8.48 13.04 -5.05
C THR A 15 8.67 13.48 -3.60
N GLU A 16 7.66 13.26 -2.74
CA GLU A 16 7.73 13.65 -1.34
C GLU A 16 8.43 12.59 -0.49
N SER A 17 9.26 13.02 0.46
CA SER A 17 9.76 12.14 1.51
C SER A 17 8.62 11.69 2.42
N SER A 18 8.73 10.51 2.99
CA SER A 18 7.74 9.98 3.95
C SER A 18 8.39 9.08 4.99
N ALA A 19 7.74 8.93 6.13
CA ALA A 19 8.19 8.03 7.18
C ALA A 19 7.00 7.42 7.93
N TYR A 20 7.16 6.19 8.39
CA TYR A 20 6.24 5.56 9.32
C TYR A 20 6.96 4.64 10.28
N ALA A 21 6.45 4.53 11.50
CA ALA A 21 7.10 3.69 12.50
C ALA A 21 6.70 2.21 12.37
N ILE A 22 5.43 1.90 12.10
CA ILE A 22 4.93 0.52 12.03
C ILE A 22 3.88 0.37 10.95
N GLU A 23 3.95 -0.72 10.17
CA GLU A 23 2.92 -1.16 9.23
C GLU A 23 2.85 -2.69 9.22
N ALA A 24 1.65 -3.26 9.17
CA ALA A 24 1.46 -4.69 9.01
C ALA A 24 0.40 -5.00 7.95
N THR A 25 0.64 -6.02 7.14
CA THR A 25 -0.26 -6.46 6.06
C THR A 25 -0.42 -7.97 6.07
N GLY A 26 -1.59 -8.46 5.69
CA GLY A 26 -1.93 -9.88 5.70
C GLY A 26 -3.04 -10.21 6.69
N LEU A 27 -2.82 -11.24 7.52
CA LEU A 27 -3.78 -11.73 8.51
C LEU A 27 -4.11 -10.68 9.60
N VAL A 28 -3.11 -9.88 9.96
CA VAL A 28 -3.25 -8.71 10.83
C VAL A 28 -2.87 -7.48 10.03
N SER A 29 -3.80 -6.53 9.93
CA SER A 29 -3.58 -5.25 9.29
C SER A 29 -3.35 -4.16 10.33
N ILE A 30 -2.21 -3.49 10.22
CA ILE A 30 -1.88 -2.30 10.98
C ILE A 30 -1.56 -1.23 9.94
N PRO A 31 -2.34 -0.14 9.86
CA PRO A 31 -2.00 0.96 8.97
C PRO A 31 -0.68 1.59 9.41
N LYS A 32 -0.02 2.31 8.50
CA LYS A 32 1.19 3.08 8.82
C LYS A 32 0.93 3.98 10.03
N THR A 33 1.62 3.71 11.14
CA THR A 33 1.35 4.34 12.44
C THR A 33 2.65 4.65 13.19
N PRO A 34 2.88 5.93 13.59
CA PRO A 34 2.40 7.14 12.91
C PRO A 34 2.91 7.20 11.46
N HIS A 35 2.38 8.13 10.66
CA HIS A 35 2.77 8.28 9.25
C HIS A 35 2.81 9.74 8.83
N VAL A 36 3.95 10.16 8.29
CA VAL A 36 4.18 11.51 7.79
C VAL A 36 4.57 11.44 6.33
N VAL A 37 4.04 12.38 5.54
CA VAL A 37 4.41 12.62 4.13
C VAL A 37 4.74 14.10 3.98
N GLY A 38 5.75 14.43 3.18
CA GLY A 38 6.24 15.79 3.00
C GLY A 38 7.05 16.25 4.21
N SER A 39 6.84 17.49 4.65
CA SER A 39 7.53 18.04 5.82
C SER A 39 6.66 17.95 7.07
N GLY A 40 7.16 17.25 8.09
CA GLY A 40 6.48 17.14 9.38
C GLY A 40 7.10 16.10 10.31
N ASP A 41 6.58 16.02 11.52
CA ASP A 41 6.92 15.02 12.51
C ASP A 41 5.68 14.60 13.31
N GLU A 42 5.63 13.33 13.68
CA GLU A 42 4.58 12.76 14.53
C GLU A 42 5.19 11.73 15.47
N SER A 43 4.83 11.81 16.75
CA SER A 43 5.29 10.90 17.79
C SER A 43 4.12 10.37 18.60
N LEU A 44 4.12 9.07 18.86
CA LEU A 44 3.16 8.37 19.71
C LEU A 44 3.90 7.68 20.85
N VAL A 45 3.27 7.62 22.01
CA VAL A 45 3.80 6.97 23.21
C VAL A 45 2.82 5.91 23.71
N ASP A 46 3.35 4.85 24.31
CA ASP A 46 2.60 3.72 24.88
C ASP A 46 1.56 3.15 23.90
N VAL A 47 2.06 2.60 22.79
CA VAL A 47 1.25 2.18 21.66
C VAL A 47 1.06 0.67 21.66
N SER A 48 -0.19 0.23 21.69
CA SER A 48 -0.59 -1.18 21.54
C SER A 48 -1.42 -1.38 20.27
N LEU A 49 -0.94 -2.24 19.36
CA LEU A 49 -1.52 -2.43 18.02
C LEU A 49 -1.78 -3.91 17.68
N PRO A 50 -2.88 -4.21 16.95
CA PRO A 50 -4.07 -3.37 16.79
C PRO A 50 -4.83 -3.21 18.14
N LYS A 51 -5.63 -2.14 18.29
CA LYS A 51 -6.28 -1.78 19.56
C LYS A 51 -7.18 -2.88 20.14
N ASP A 52 -7.89 -3.60 19.29
CA ASP A 52 -8.86 -4.63 19.70
C ASP A 52 -8.19 -5.95 20.10
N ALA A 53 -7.01 -6.21 19.56
CA ALA A 53 -6.26 -7.45 19.79
C ALA A 53 -4.77 -7.16 19.69
N PRO A 54 -4.15 -6.53 20.72
CA PRO A 54 -2.77 -6.13 20.63
C PRO A 54 -1.88 -7.36 20.46
N VAL A 55 -1.09 -7.32 19.38
CA VAL A 55 -0.02 -8.26 19.08
C VAL A 55 1.35 -7.57 19.14
N LEU A 56 1.34 -6.23 19.10
CA LEU A 56 2.52 -5.39 19.13
C LEU A 56 2.34 -4.33 20.20
N ASN A 57 3.38 -4.09 20.99
CA ASN A 57 3.48 -2.98 21.94
C ASN A 57 4.78 -2.23 21.69
N ALA A 58 4.74 -0.90 21.75
CA ALA A 58 5.91 -0.05 21.65
C ALA A 58 5.82 1.09 22.65
N GLY A 59 6.93 1.42 23.31
CA GLY A 59 6.99 2.54 24.25
C GLY A 59 6.91 3.88 23.54
N VAL A 60 7.65 4.03 22.43
CA VAL A 60 7.64 5.24 21.60
C VAL A 60 7.70 4.87 20.13
N LEU A 61 6.90 5.55 19.32
CA LEU A 61 6.94 5.51 17.87
C LEU A 61 7.13 6.93 17.34
N ASN A 62 8.10 7.15 16.46
CA ASN A 62 8.37 8.44 15.84
C ASN A 62 8.49 8.29 14.33
N ALA A 63 7.90 9.23 13.59
CA ALA A 63 8.04 9.39 12.16
C ALA A 63 8.27 10.86 11.85
N LYS A 64 9.27 11.15 11.03
CA LYS A 64 9.61 12.50 10.59
C LYS A 64 10.00 12.46 9.12
N ALA A 65 9.51 13.41 8.35
CA ALA A 65 9.89 13.60 6.97
C ALA A 65 10.15 15.07 6.69
N GLY A 66 10.99 15.34 5.70
CA GLY A 66 11.37 16.67 5.27
C GLY A 66 11.91 16.65 3.85
N ASP A 67 12.36 17.81 3.38
CA ASP A 67 12.98 17.93 2.07
C ASP A 67 14.25 17.05 2.00
N GLY A 68 14.26 16.08 1.08
CA GLY A 68 15.34 15.10 0.91
C GLY A 68 15.64 14.20 2.12
N THR A 69 14.87 14.30 3.21
CA THR A 69 15.17 13.64 4.50
C THR A 69 13.97 12.88 5.06
N ALA A 70 14.22 11.74 5.67
CA ALA A 70 13.22 10.97 6.40
C ALA A 70 13.87 10.21 7.57
N GLU A 71 13.17 10.16 8.70
CA GLU A 71 13.59 9.46 9.90
C GLU A 71 12.40 8.69 10.49
N ALA A 72 12.62 7.46 10.93
CA ALA A 72 11.67 6.74 11.76
C ALA A 72 12.40 6.06 12.91
N SER A 73 11.81 6.08 14.09
CA SER A 73 12.37 5.40 15.26
C SER A 73 11.31 4.76 16.13
N VAL A 74 11.72 3.68 16.79
CA VAL A 74 10.87 2.88 17.66
C VAL A 74 11.67 2.51 18.90
N ALA A 75 11.10 2.71 20.08
CA ALA A 75 11.68 2.30 21.35
C ALA A 75 10.78 1.30 22.08
N ASP A 76 11.41 0.38 22.82
CA ASP A 76 10.76 -0.63 23.65
C ASP A 76 9.71 -1.46 22.91
N LEU A 77 10.07 -1.96 21.72
CA LEU A 77 9.18 -2.78 20.92
C LEU A 77 9.11 -4.20 21.47
N THR A 78 7.89 -4.70 21.64
CA THR A 78 7.60 -6.12 21.86
C THR A 78 6.51 -6.57 20.90
N LEU A 79 6.83 -7.50 20.03
CA LEU A 79 5.89 -8.19 19.13
C LEU A 79 5.69 -9.62 19.61
N ASP A 80 4.44 -10.00 19.79
CA ASP A 80 4.02 -11.33 20.22
C ASP A 80 3.29 -12.06 19.09
N LEU A 81 4.01 -12.95 18.40
CA LEU A 81 3.45 -13.75 17.32
C LEU A 81 2.63 -14.97 17.83
N VAL A 82 2.50 -15.16 19.15
CA VAL A 82 1.76 -16.29 19.77
C VAL A 82 0.26 -16.25 19.44
N ARG A 83 -0.32 -15.07 19.18
CA ARG A 83 -1.75 -14.95 18.83
C ARG A 83 -2.05 -15.30 17.37
N ALA A 84 -1.05 -15.72 16.60
CA ALA A 84 -1.27 -16.38 15.32
C ALA A 84 -1.31 -17.91 15.55
N PRO A 85 -2.48 -18.53 15.77
CA PRO A 85 -2.60 -19.95 16.17
C PRO A 85 -1.96 -20.94 15.18
N GLU A 86 -1.79 -20.53 13.92
CA GLU A 86 -1.06 -21.27 12.89
C GLU A 86 0.45 -21.41 13.19
N LEU A 87 1.04 -20.44 13.89
CA LEU A 87 2.48 -20.39 14.16
C LEU A 87 2.87 -21.13 15.43
N THR A 88 2.03 -21.12 16.47
CA THR A 88 2.37 -21.73 17.78
C THR A 88 2.58 -23.24 17.72
N THR A 89 1.94 -23.93 16.76
CA THR A 89 2.09 -25.38 16.57
C THR A 89 3.22 -25.77 15.62
N LYS A 90 3.67 -24.84 14.77
CA LYS A 90 4.66 -25.11 13.71
C LYS A 90 6.04 -24.52 13.98
N LEU A 91 6.15 -23.55 14.89
CA LEU A 91 7.41 -22.96 15.32
C LEU A 91 8.10 -23.86 16.34
N THR A 92 9.28 -24.36 16.00
CA THR A 92 10.08 -25.19 16.90
C THR A 92 10.91 -24.29 17.82
N GLY A 93 10.54 -24.12 19.10
CA GLY A 93 11.48 -23.56 20.09
C GLY A 93 10.99 -22.52 21.11
N GLY A 94 9.69 -22.25 21.23
CA GLY A 94 9.14 -21.39 22.28
C GLY A 94 8.22 -20.29 21.76
N THR A 95 7.84 -19.35 22.64
CA THR A 95 6.96 -18.23 22.27
C THR A 95 7.70 -17.30 21.30
N PRO A 96 7.22 -17.11 20.06
CA PRO A 96 7.83 -16.21 19.07
C PRO A 96 7.62 -14.75 19.43
N LYS A 97 8.38 -14.28 20.42
CA LYS A 97 8.40 -12.89 20.85
C LYS A 97 9.62 -12.19 20.27
N LEU A 98 9.42 -11.18 19.45
CA LEU A 98 10.49 -10.28 19.01
C LEU A 98 10.52 -9.10 19.97
N LYS A 99 11.67 -8.83 20.58
CA LYS A 99 11.90 -7.65 21.41
C LYS A 99 13.02 -6.81 20.81
N VAL A 100 12.85 -5.50 20.83
CA VAL A 100 13.87 -4.55 20.38
C VAL A 100 13.84 -3.32 21.27
N GLU A 101 15.00 -2.91 21.79
CA GLU A 101 15.10 -1.77 22.71
C GLU A 101 15.07 -0.44 21.95
N LEU A 102 15.85 -0.34 20.88
CA LEU A 102 15.90 0.85 20.06
C LEU A 102 16.09 0.50 18.59
N ILE A 103 15.30 1.16 17.76
CA ILE A 103 15.39 1.15 16.31
C ILE A 103 15.43 2.59 15.85
N LYS A 104 16.38 2.93 14.99
CA LYS A 104 16.43 4.20 14.28
C LYS A 104 16.81 3.98 12.83
N VAL A 105 16.09 4.60 11.90
CA VAL A 105 16.47 4.70 10.49
C VAL A 105 16.52 6.15 10.09
N GLU A 106 17.53 6.47 9.28
CA GLU A 106 17.71 7.80 8.70
C GLU A 106 17.94 7.62 7.21
N CYS A 107 17.31 8.46 6.41
CA CYS A 107 17.44 8.51 4.97
C CYS A 107 17.66 9.98 4.58
N GLU A 108 18.79 10.27 3.93
CA GLU A 108 19.16 11.61 3.47
C GLU A 108 19.72 11.52 2.05
N ASP A 109 19.09 12.19 1.10
CA ASP A 109 19.50 12.23 -0.32
C ASP A 109 19.77 10.86 -0.95
N GLY A 110 18.98 9.87 -0.56
CA GLY A 110 19.08 8.48 -1.02
C GLY A 110 20.15 7.64 -0.30
N LYS A 111 20.85 8.20 0.69
CA LYS A 111 21.74 7.45 1.59
C LYS A 111 20.95 7.06 2.84
N ALA A 112 20.90 5.77 3.13
CA ALA A 112 20.16 5.24 4.26
C ALA A 112 21.09 4.57 5.30
N SER A 113 20.84 4.84 6.57
CA SER A 113 21.45 4.18 7.71
C SER A 113 20.38 3.52 8.60
N THR A 114 20.80 2.50 9.34
CA THR A 114 19.94 1.80 10.30
C THR A 114 20.75 1.51 11.55
N THR A 115 20.18 1.82 12.71
CA THR A 115 20.71 1.50 14.03
C THR A 115 19.71 0.61 14.76
N LEU A 116 20.22 -0.48 15.32
CA LEU A 116 19.43 -1.49 16.04
C LEU A 116 20.13 -1.82 17.35
N ALA A 117 19.41 -1.79 18.45
CA ALA A 117 19.91 -2.16 19.78
C ALA A 117 18.96 -3.13 20.48
N GLY A 118 19.53 -4.07 21.23
CA GLY A 118 18.76 -4.99 22.08
C GLY A 118 17.80 -5.90 21.31
N VAL A 119 18.17 -6.36 20.11
CA VAL A 119 17.30 -7.23 19.30
C VAL A 119 17.35 -8.66 19.83
N SER A 120 16.21 -9.22 20.22
CA SER A 120 16.09 -10.62 20.63
C SER A 120 14.82 -11.28 20.08
N PHE A 121 14.93 -12.56 19.73
CA PHE A 121 13.81 -13.37 19.29
C PHE A 121 13.67 -14.62 20.18
N GLY A 122 12.57 -14.69 20.92
CA GLY A 122 12.36 -15.70 21.95
C GLY A 122 13.44 -15.57 23.04
N LYS A 123 14.31 -16.58 23.14
CA LYS A 123 15.46 -16.59 24.08
C LYS A 123 16.79 -16.25 23.41
N LYS A 124 16.80 -16.04 22.10
CA LYS A 124 18.02 -15.82 21.31
C LYS A 124 18.24 -14.32 21.12
N GLU A 125 19.32 -13.81 21.68
CA GLU A 125 19.80 -12.47 21.36
C GLU A 125 20.45 -12.49 19.97
N LEU A 126 20.13 -11.50 19.15
CA LEU A 126 20.72 -11.31 17.84
C LEU A 126 21.82 -10.25 17.98
N LYS A 127 23.05 -10.62 17.64
CA LYS A 127 24.15 -9.66 17.53
C LYS A 127 24.02 -8.92 16.21
N VAL A 128 23.71 -7.63 16.29
CA VAL A 128 23.37 -6.80 15.16
C VAL A 128 24.38 -5.65 15.06
N ASP A 129 25.65 -6.02 14.90
CA ASP A 129 26.75 -5.09 14.70
C ASP A 129 26.88 -4.79 13.21
N GLN A 130 26.80 -3.49 12.82
CA GLN A 130 26.92 -3.02 11.43
C GLN A 130 26.14 -3.86 10.41
N VAL A 131 24.83 -3.60 10.28
CA VAL A 131 23.96 -4.40 9.40
C VAL A 131 24.11 -3.99 7.94
N PRO A 132 24.65 -4.86 7.05
CA PRO A 132 24.66 -4.57 5.64
C PRO A 132 23.22 -4.41 5.09
N PRO A 133 23.03 -3.64 4.01
CA PRO A 133 21.73 -3.55 3.37
C PRO A 133 21.17 -4.94 3.00
N ASN A 134 19.86 -5.12 3.20
CA ASN A 134 19.10 -6.32 2.86
C ASN A 134 19.58 -7.61 3.57
N THR A 135 20.02 -7.50 4.82
CA THR A 135 20.49 -8.65 5.60
C THR A 135 19.35 -9.55 6.02
N THR A 136 19.35 -10.81 5.58
CA THR A 136 18.30 -11.78 5.93
C THR A 136 18.75 -12.70 7.06
N ILE A 137 17.97 -12.74 8.14
CA ILE A 137 18.14 -13.66 9.27
C ILE A 137 16.96 -14.65 9.28
N PRO A 138 17.18 -15.92 8.91
CA PRO A 138 16.18 -16.96 9.08
C PRO A 138 16.09 -17.30 10.58
N LEU A 139 14.95 -16.99 11.19
CA LEU A 139 14.71 -17.30 12.61
C LEU A 139 14.07 -18.68 12.77
N ASP A 140 13.22 -19.06 11.81
CA ASP A 140 12.51 -20.34 11.73
C ASP A 140 12.15 -20.62 10.25
N PRO A 141 11.90 -21.88 9.82
CA PRO A 141 11.39 -22.17 8.47
C PRO A 141 10.21 -21.31 8.01
N LEU A 142 9.38 -20.81 8.94
CA LEU A 142 8.21 -19.98 8.66
C LEU A 142 8.44 -18.49 8.89
N VAL A 143 9.53 -18.08 9.56
CA VAL A 143 9.79 -16.69 9.96
C VAL A 143 11.15 -16.23 9.46
N LYS A 144 11.11 -15.21 8.59
CA LYS A 144 12.29 -14.55 8.05
C LYS A 144 12.31 -13.10 8.51
N LEU A 145 13.44 -12.67 9.04
CA LEU A 145 13.70 -11.28 9.37
C LEU A 145 14.60 -10.70 8.29
N VAL A 146 14.22 -9.58 7.69
CA VAL A 146 15.10 -8.81 6.79
C VAL A 146 15.42 -7.50 7.50
N LEU A 147 16.68 -7.33 7.85
CA LEU A 147 17.20 -6.13 8.50
C LEU A 147 17.77 -5.16 7.46
N ASN A 148 17.66 -3.86 7.74
CA ASN A 148 18.14 -2.79 6.88
C ASN A 148 17.70 -3.02 5.42
N LYS A 149 16.42 -3.31 5.22
CA LYS A 149 15.85 -3.56 3.89
C LYS A 149 15.87 -2.23 3.15
N GLN A 150 16.65 -2.14 2.07
CA GLN A 150 16.76 -0.94 1.25
C GLN A 150 16.27 -1.22 -0.15
N VAL A 151 15.35 -0.38 -0.62
CA VAL A 151 14.75 -0.46 -1.95
C VAL A 151 14.92 0.89 -2.61
N LYS A 152 15.42 0.89 -3.85
CA LYS A 152 15.40 2.06 -4.71
C LYS A 152 14.15 2.00 -5.55
N ASN A 153 13.34 3.05 -5.47
CA ASN A 153 12.05 3.15 -6.15
C ASN A 153 12.25 3.70 -7.57
N ASP A 154 11.26 3.46 -8.44
CA ASP A 154 11.31 3.91 -9.85
C ASP A 154 11.27 5.45 -9.96
N ASP A 155 10.71 6.13 -8.96
CA ASP A 155 10.70 7.60 -8.84
C ASP A 155 12.06 8.20 -8.38
N GLY A 156 13.06 7.35 -8.16
CA GLY A 156 14.40 7.74 -7.73
C GLY A 156 14.59 7.93 -6.23
N SER A 157 13.52 7.83 -5.43
CA SER A 157 13.60 7.81 -3.96
C SER A 157 14.20 6.50 -3.44
N THR A 158 14.68 6.54 -2.20
CA THR A 158 15.16 5.35 -1.49
C THR A 158 14.27 5.11 -0.29
N THR A 159 13.74 3.90 -0.16
CA THR A 159 13.05 3.44 1.06
C THR A 159 13.99 2.54 1.86
N VAL A 160 14.16 2.85 3.14
CA VAL A 160 14.84 1.99 4.10
C VAL A 160 13.86 1.56 5.18
N THR A 161 13.85 0.27 5.48
CA THR A 161 13.09 -0.31 6.59
C THR A 161 14.05 -1.04 7.52
N ALA A 162 14.02 -0.70 8.81
CA ALA A 162 14.97 -1.27 9.77
C ALA A 162 14.80 -2.77 9.92
N ILE A 163 13.55 -3.20 10.09
CA ILE A 163 13.17 -4.58 10.30
C ILE A 163 11.90 -4.87 9.49
N SER A 164 11.99 -5.79 8.54
CA SER A 164 10.86 -6.37 7.83
C SER A 164 10.71 -7.84 8.23
N VAL A 165 9.65 -8.14 8.97
CA VAL A 165 9.32 -9.50 9.41
C VAL A 165 8.40 -10.13 8.37
N ASN A 166 8.80 -11.27 7.84
CA ASN A 166 8.00 -12.05 6.91
C ASN A 166 7.63 -13.39 7.55
N VAL A 167 6.34 -13.66 7.62
CA VAL A 167 5.78 -14.80 8.35
C VAL A 167 4.97 -15.67 7.37
N LEU A 168 5.00 -16.98 7.56
CA LEU A 168 4.27 -17.97 6.74
C LEU A 168 4.52 -17.81 5.23
N LYS A 169 5.79 -17.60 4.84
CA LYS A 169 6.22 -17.39 3.45
C LYS A 169 5.62 -16.13 2.79
N GLY A 170 5.39 -15.07 3.56
CA GLY A 170 4.93 -13.77 3.05
C GLY A 170 3.41 -13.58 3.10
N GLN A 171 2.67 -14.47 3.74
CA GLN A 171 1.23 -14.26 4.01
C GLN A 171 0.99 -13.16 5.05
N GLN A 172 2.00 -12.88 5.88
CA GLN A 172 2.00 -11.74 6.79
C GLN A 172 3.35 -11.05 6.71
N THR A 173 3.31 -9.73 6.55
CA THR A 173 4.47 -8.85 6.60
C THR A 173 4.25 -7.81 7.69
N LEU A 174 5.33 -7.46 8.40
CA LEU A 174 5.36 -6.39 9.39
C LEU A 174 6.65 -5.60 9.15
N ASP A 175 6.50 -4.32 8.83
CA ASP A 175 7.58 -3.40 8.62
C ASP A 175 7.67 -2.45 9.82
N ILE A 176 8.88 -2.30 10.35
CA ILE A 176 9.17 -1.51 11.55
C ILE A 176 10.28 -0.52 11.21
N ALA A 177 10.01 0.74 11.55
CA ALA A 177 10.78 1.95 11.27
C ALA A 177 11.17 2.02 9.80
N SER A 178 10.32 2.68 9.02
CA SER A 178 10.49 2.86 7.59
C SER A 178 10.60 4.35 7.25
N ALA A 179 11.60 4.70 6.45
CA ALA A 179 11.87 6.05 6.00
C ALA A 179 12.13 6.03 4.49
N THR A 180 11.44 6.89 3.76
CA THR A 180 11.60 7.09 2.32
C THR A 180 12.05 8.52 2.10
N CYS A 181 13.27 8.70 1.61
CA CYS A 181 13.77 10.01 1.23
C CYS A 181 13.79 10.15 -0.29
N ALA A 182 13.21 11.25 -0.78
CA ALA A 182 13.38 11.65 -2.16
C ALA A 182 14.86 11.95 -2.41
N LYS A 183 15.36 11.61 -3.61
CA LYS A 183 16.69 12.04 -4.01
C LYS A 183 16.63 13.55 -4.21
N GLY A 184 17.34 14.32 -3.38
CA GLY A 184 17.41 15.78 -3.50
C GLY A 184 17.66 16.21 -4.94
N GLY A 185 16.59 16.61 -5.62
CA GLY A 185 16.68 17.55 -6.72
C GLY A 185 16.93 18.89 -6.06
N ASN A 186 17.99 19.60 -6.46
CA ASN A 186 18.17 20.98 -6.05
C ASN A 186 16.84 21.74 -6.24
N GLY A 187 16.16 22.07 -5.14
CA GLY A 187 15.06 23.03 -5.10
C GLY A 187 15.54 24.46 -5.36
N GLY A 188 16.38 24.65 -6.37
CA GLY A 188 16.51 25.94 -7.03
C GLY A 188 15.46 25.99 -8.14
N PRO A 189 14.80 27.15 -8.38
CA PRO A 189 13.86 27.28 -9.49
C PRO A 189 14.57 26.88 -10.79
N THR A 190 14.21 25.73 -11.36
CA THR A 190 14.73 25.30 -12.65
C THR A 190 14.15 26.23 -13.70
N GLU A 191 15.03 26.96 -14.40
CA GLU A 191 14.66 27.70 -15.60
C GLU A 191 13.91 26.76 -16.56
N PRO A 192 12.82 27.22 -17.19
CA PRO A 192 12.04 26.37 -18.06
C PRO A 192 12.90 25.87 -19.21
N THR A 193 13.04 24.54 -19.30
CA THR A 193 13.65 23.90 -20.47
C THR A 193 12.84 24.32 -21.70
N LYS A 194 13.50 24.95 -22.67
CA LYS A 194 12.88 25.39 -23.93
C LYS A 194 12.12 24.21 -24.56
N PRO A 195 10.83 24.37 -24.94
CA PRO A 195 10.07 23.28 -25.54
C PRO A 195 10.76 22.80 -26.83
N THR A 196 10.89 21.48 -26.97
CA THR A 196 11.15 20.86 -28.27
C THR A 196 9.95 21.15 -29.17
N GLU A 197 10.18 21.65 -30.38
CA GLU A 197 9.10 21.97 -31.32
C GLU A 197 8.22 20.73 -31.57
N PRO A 198 6.89 20.86 -31.52
CA PRO A 198 5.99 19.75 -31.77
C PRO A 198 6.12 19.29 -33.22
N THR A 199 6.21 17.98 -33.43
CA THR A 199 6.06 17.38 -34.75
C THR A 199 4.63 17.65 -35.24
N GLU A 200 4.47 18.16 -36.47
CA GLU A 200 3.16 18.48 -37.03
C GLU A 200 2.22 17.25 -37.00
N PRO A 201 0.95 17.43 -36.59
CA PRO A 201 -0.01 16.34 -36.57
C PRO A 201 -0.39 15.93 -38.00
N THR A 202 -0.39 14.63 -38.26
CA THR A 202 -0.93 14.05 -39.49
C THR A 202 -2.43 14.37 -39.60
N GLU A 203 -2.87 14.89 -40.74
CA GLU A 203 -4.28 15.26 -40.96
C GLU A 203 -5.24 14.07 -40.74
N PRO A 204 -6.40 14.30 -40.12
CA PRO A 204 -7.39 13.25 -39.89
C PRO A 204 -8.09 12.86 -41.20
N THR A 205 -8.22 11.56 -41.43
CA THR A 205 -8.99 11.00 -42.54
C THR A 205 -10.48 11.36 -42.39
N LYS A 206 -11.08 11.89 -43.46
CA LYS A 206 -12.49 12.31 -43.48
C LYS A 206 -13.44 11.13 -43.15
N PRO A 207 -14.45 11.32 -42.27
CA PRO A 207 -15.40 10.26 -41.96
C PRO A 207 -16.32 9.95 -43.15
N THR A 208 -16.60 8.66 -43.34
CA THR A 208 -17.58 8.15 -44.31
C THR A 208 -19.00 8.50 -43.86
N GLU A 209 -19.84 8.98 -44.78
CA GLU A 209 -21.22 9.34 -44.49
C GLU A 209 -22.07 8.13 -44.03
N PRO A 210 -23.01 8.33 -43.10
CA PRO A 210 -23.87 7.26 -42.61
C PRO A 210 -24.96 6.90 -43.63
N THR A 211 -25.18 5.61 -43.80
CA THR A 211 -26.27 5.06 -44.62
C THR A 211 -27.63 5.36 -43.99
N LYS A 212 -28.59 5.80 -44.80
CA LYS A 212 -29.96 6.15 -44.39
C LYS A 212 -30.69 4.94 -43.74
N PRO A 213 -31.47 5.13 -42.66
CA PRO A 213 -32.22 4.05 -42.04
C PRO A 213 -33.41 3.59 -42.90
N THR A 214 -33.65 2.28 -42.89
CA THR A 214 -34.80 1.61 -43.51
C THR A 214 -36.06 1.84 -42.68
N GLU A 215 -37.21 2.08 -43.34
CA GLU A 215 -38.51 2.30 -42.68
C GLU A 215 -39.00 1.07 -41.87
N PRO A 216 -39.74 1.29 -40.77
CA PRO A 216 -40.27 0.21 -39.95
C PRO A 216 -41.49 -0.46 -40.60
N THR A 217 -41.46 -1.79 -40.67
CA THR A 217 -42.60 -2.61 -41.08
C THR A 217 -43.68 -2.60 -39.99
N LYS A 218 -44.91 -2.30 -40.38
CA LYS A 218 -46.13 -2.29 -39.54
C LYS A 218 -46.39 -3.65 -38.88
N PRO A 219 -46.70 -3.74 -37.57
CA PRO A 219 -47.17 -4.99 -36.97
C PRO A 219 -48.63 -5.23 -37.39
N GLY A 220 -48.86 -6.33 -38.10
CA GLY A 220 -50.20 -6.89 -38.29
C GLY A 220 -50.70 -7.45 -36.96
N GLY A 221 -51.89 -7.02 -36.55
CA GLY A 221 -52.57 -7.54 -35.37
C GLY A 221 -53.21 -8.90 -35.62
N GLY A 222 -53.42 -9.62 -34.51
CA GLY A 222 -54.28 -10.79 -34.40
C GLY A 222 -53.54 -12.03 -33.90
N ASP A 223 -53.68 -12.34 -32.61
CA ASP A 223 -54.50 -13.47 -32.15
C ASP A 223 -54.06 -13.96 -30.74
N ASN A 224 -54.95 -13.74 -29.77
CA ASN A 224 -55.26 -14.55 -28.59
C ASN A 224 -54.17 -15.13 -27.66
N GLY A 225 -54.21 -14.71 -26.39
CA GLY A 225 -54.17 -15.66 -25.27
C GLY A 225 -53.26 -15.33 -24.08
N ALA A 226 -53.89 -15.09 -22.92
CA ALA A 226 -53.40 -15.28 -21.53
C ALA A 226 -52.17 -14.47 -21.05
N GLY A 227 -52.16 -13.81 -19.89
CA GLY A 227 -53.12 -13.76 -18.80
C GLY A 227 -52.60 -12.81 -17.71
N ASP A 228 -53.37 -11.77 -17.42
CA ASP A 228 -53.14 -10.84 -16.29
C ASP A 228 -54.34 -10.83 -15.33
N ARG A 229 -55.05 -11.97 -15.20
CA ARG A 229 -56.12 -12.14 -14.21
C ARG A 229 -55.83 -13.36 -13.33
N PRO A 230 -55.94 -13.24 -12.00
CA PRO A 230 -55.92 -14.39 -11.09
C PRO A 230 -57.00 -15.40 -11.48
N ASP A 231 -56.75 -16.68 -11.20
CA ASP A 231 -57.81 -17.70 -11.32
C ASP A 231 -58.91 -17.49 -10.25
N GLU A 232 -60.04 -18.19 -10.40
CA GLU A 232 -61.22 -18.04 -9.51
C GLU A 232 -60.94 -18.42 -8.03
N ASN A 233 -59.74 -18.93 -7.71
CA ASN A 233 -59.28 -19.22 -6.35
C ASN A 233 -58.22 -18.23 -5.84
N GLY A 234 -57.94 -17.15 -6.58
CA GLY A 234 -57.10 -16.03 -6.15
C GLY A 234 -55.60 -16.28 -6.21
N LYS A 235 -55.10 -17.26 -6.99
CA LYS A 235 -53.66 -17.42 -7.22
C LYS A 235 -53.18 -16.66 -8.45
N ALA A 236 -52.07 -15.95 -8.28
CA ALA A 236 -51.37 -15.26 -9.37
C ALA A 236 -50.64 -16.28 -10.27
N PRO A 237 -50.54 -16.03 -11.59
CA PRO A 237 -49.77 -16.88 -12.49
C PRO A 237 -48.29 -16.92 -12.10
N VAL A 238 -47.67 -18.10 -12.17
CA VAL A 238 -46.23 -18.27 -11.88
C VAL A 238 -45.43 -17.72 -13.06
N PRO A 239 -44.50 -16.78 -12.85
CA PRO A 239 -43.68 -16.23 -13.93
C PRO A 239 -42.72 -17.31 -14.47
N THR A 240 -42.64 -17.43 -15.79
CA THR A 240 -41.63 -18.25 -16.47
C THR A 240 -40.30 -17.51 -16.50
N PRO A 241 -39.21 -18.06 -15.95
CA PRO A 241 -37.90 -17.41 -15.97
C PRO A 241 -37.35 -17.27 -17.40
N GLN A 242 -36.92 -16.06 -17.78
CA GLN A 242 -36.12 -15.87 -18.99
C GLN A 242 -34.67 -16.32 -18.74
N PRO A 243 -34.07 -17.15 -19.61
CA PRO A 243 -32.67 -17.51 -19.48
C PRO A 243 -31.76 -16.33 -19.83
N GLY A 244 -31.01 -15.83 -18.85
CA GLY A 244 -30.06 -14.74 -19.03
C GLY A 244 -29.21 -14.50 -17.79
N HIS A 245 -28.05 -15.16 -17.77
CA HIS A 245 -26.80 -14.85 -17.06
C HIS A 245 -26.82 -13.74 -15.99
N LEU A 246 -26.55 -14.10 -14.73
CA LEU A 246 -25.26 -13.94 -14.04
C LEU A 246 -25.42 -14.39 -12.58
N ASP A 247 -24.66 -15.41 -12.16
CA ASP A 247 -24.59 -15.85 -10.77
C ASP A 247 -23.93 -14.78 -9.90
N VAL A 248 -24.70 -14.19 -8.98
CA VAL A 248 -24.16 -13.44 -7.85
C VAL A 248 -24.22 -14.37 -6.65
N THR A 249 -23.09 -15.03 -6.38
CA THR A 249 -22.87 -15.79 -5.16
C THR A 249 -22.79 -14.83 -3.98
N GLY A 250 -23.80 -14.87 -3.10
CA GLY A 250 -23.72 -14.42 -1.72
C GLY A 250 -23.55 -15.62 -0.80
#